data_AF-A0A6N1X2E8-F1
#
_entry.id   AF-A0A6N1X2E8-F1
#
_cell.length_a   1.000
_cell.length_b   1.000
_cell.length_c   1.000
_cell.angle_alpha   90.00
_cell.angle_beta   90.00
_cell.angle_gamma   90.00
#
_symmetry.space_group_name_H-M   'P 1'
#
loop_
_entity.id
_entity.type
_entity.pdbx_description
1 polymer ?
#
loop_
_entity_poly.entity_id
_entity_poly.type
_entity_poly.pdbx_seq_one_letter_code
_entity_poly.pdbx_strand_id
1 'polypeptide(L)'
;MADPIQVQGWCPTAWQPMRAQDGWILRVRPHCAAISAAQWRVLAQLALAHAHPAIELTRLGNVQLRGVDEAQVHALRRHLIEAALVPADADADLAPAVHCTPLYQAGDATHALARQLSAAVLACLNPQALARQRLAALPSKFGLLVDDPARRMRAIGADLQLWVADGGYGLALADAAHWHGFASADAAVDAAMGIALWFARERAGLAPAPTRLRGLPAHRAPPLPPAQPWSIRPAEPLGPGPLPGHGTLIGAPLGRIDAAALLALATQLSPAAEIRVTPWRSLLLEGEAPPALDAVHWIIEPADARLRVSACTGAPRCAQGHVPAQTLALALAGAVPPHRHLHVSGCAKCCALSADAAAVVVASRGATGQPLLHICRADAPGTPIHSLAATEAPAQITRRLHDLYL
;
A
#
# COMPACT_ATOMS: atom_id res chain seq x y z
N MET A 1 25.80 19.22 2.47
CA MET A 1 24.68 19.27 3.43
C MET A 1 23.52 18.50 2.83
N ALA A 2 22.95 17.52 3.53
CA ALA A 2 21.79 16.81 3.03
C ALA A 2 20.61 17.80 2.92
N ASP A 3 19.92 17.83 1.79
CA ASP A 3 18.73 18.66 1.61
C ASP A 3 17.70 18.30 2.71
N PRO A 4 17.06 19.29 3.35
CA PRO A 4 16.11 19.03 4.44
C PRO A 4 14.96 18.16 3.93
N ILE A 5 14.76 17.03 4.60
CA ILE A 5 13.72 16.06 4.22
C ILE A 5 12.34 16.63 4.58
N GLN A 6 11.50 16.80 3.56
CA GLN A 6 10.11 17.23 3.76
C GLN A 6 9.19 16.01 3.88
N VAL A 7 8.45 15.94 4.98
CA VAL A 7 7.44 14.91 5.28
C VAL A 7 6.07 15.58 5.36
N GLN A 8 5.13 15.17 4.49
CA GLN A 8 3.79 15.77 4.42
C GLN A 8 2.91 15.47 5.64
N GLY A 9 3.19 14.39 6.37
CA GLY A 9 2.48 14.05 7.62
C GLY A 9 1.17 13.28 7.44
N TRP A 10 0.54 13.30 6.27
CA TRP A 10 -0.75 12.65 5.98
C TRP A 10 -0.72 11.84 4.67
N CYS A 11 -1.83 11.17 4.30
CA CYS A 11 -1.96 10.35 3.09
C CYS A 11 -3.11 10.84 2.20
N PRO A 12 -2.91 10.93 0.86
CA PRO A 12 -3.96 11.41 -0.04
C PRO A 12 -5.17 10.51 -0.08
N THR A 13 -6.32 11.12 -0.34
CA THR A 13 -7.58 10.48 -0.74
C THR A 13 -8.09 11.15 -2.03
N ALA A 14 -9.28 10.80 -2.51
CA ALA A 14 -9.87 11.47 -3.66
C ALA A 14 -10.47 12.83 -3.30
N TRP A 15 -10.97 12.98 -2.07
CA TRP A 15 -11.52 14.24 -1.53
C TRP A 15 -10.46 15.15 -0.90
N GLN A 16 -9.35 14.59 -0.43
CA GLN A 16 -8.16 15.32 0.00
C GLN A 16 -6.95 14.88 -0.86
N PRO A 17 -6.82 15.38 -2.10
CA PRO A 17 -5.68 15.04 -2.95
C PRO A 17 -4.40 15.70 -2.43
N MET A 18 -3.25 15.09 -2.71
CA MET A 18 -1.94 15.61 -2.29
C MET A 18 -1.20 16.22 -3.46
N ARG A 19 -0.70 17.45 -3.28
CA ARG A 19 0.16 18.10 -4.27
C ARG A 19 1.55 17.45 -4.29
N ALA A 20 1.99 17.06 -5.47
CA ALA A 20 3.33 16.59 -5.78
C ALA A 20 4.01 17.54 -6.78
N GLN A 21 5.27 17.24 -7.14
CA GLN A 21 6.04 18.05 -8.10
C GLN A 21 5.44 18.00 -9.51
N ASP A 22 4.82 16.88 -9.86
CA ASP A 22 4.30 16.56 -11.18
C ASP A 22 2.78 16.77 -11.31
N GLY A 23 2.13 17.33 -10.29
CA GLY A 23 0.69 17.54 -10.24
C GLY A 23 0.08 16.96 -8.97
N TRP A 24 -1.21 16.65 -9.00
CA TRP A 24 -1.94 16.08 -7.87
C TRP A 24 -1.92 14.56 -7.86
N ILE A 25 -1.97 14.00 -6.66
CA ILE A 25 -2.11 12.57 -6.38
C ILE A 25 -3.51 12.34 -5.81
N LEU A 26 -4.28 11.51 -6.49
CA LEU A 26 -5.57 11.01 -6.01
C LEU A 26 -5.44 9.52 -5.71
N ARG A 27 -6.05 9.08 -4.61
CA ARG A 27 -6.02 7.69 -4.18
C ARG A 27 -7.43 7.13 -4.13
N VAL A 28 -7.58 5.93 -4.69
CA VAL A 28 -8.79 5.12 -4.65
C VAL A 28 -8.54 3.96 -3.70
N ARG A 29 -9.49 3.72 -2.80
CA ARG A 29 -9.44 2.64 -1.82
C ARG A 29 -10.46 1.57 -2.22
N PRO A 30 -10.01 0.41 -2.73
CA PRO A 30 -10.91 -0.68 -3.07
C PRO A 30 -11.74 -1.11 -1.85
N HIS A 31 -13.02 -1.40 -2.07
CA HIS A 31 -13.82 -2.03 -1.04
C HIS A 31 -13.46 -3.51 -0.96
N CYS A 32 -13.09 -4.00 0.23
CA CYS A 32 -12.60 -5.37 0.41
C CYS A 32 -11.50 -5.75 -0.61
N ALA A 33 -10.55 -4.88 -0.91
CA ALA A 33 -9.49 -5.11 -1.92
C ALA A 33 -9.98 -5.32 -3.37
N ALA A 34 -11.29 -5.33 -3.65
CA ALA A 34 -11.83 -5.63 -4.98
C ALA A 34 -12.16 -4.36 -5.79
N ILE A 35 -11.87 -4.43 -7.10
CA ILE A 35 -12.33 -3.51 -8.12
C ILE A 35 -12.79 -4.36 -9.32
N SER A 36 -13.97 -4.07 -9.86
CA SER A 36 -14.47 -4.83 -11.02
C SER A 36 -13.71 -4.50 -12.30
N ALA A 37 -13.70 -5.40 -13.27
CA ALA A 37 -13.09 -5.14 -14.57
C ALA A 37 -13.67 -3.88 -15.24
N ALA A 38 -14.98 -3.63 -15.14
CA ALA A 38 -15.60 -2.41 -15.63
C ALA A 38 -15.00 -1.15 -14.98
N GLN A 39 -14.82 -1.17 -13.66
CA GLN A 39 -14.22 -0.07 -12.92
C GLN A 39 -12.73 0.12 -13.26
N TRP A 40 -11.98 -0.97 -13.49
CA TRP A 40 -10.60 -0.90 -13.96
C TRP A 40 -10.47 -0.27 -15.35
N ARG A 41 -11.41 -0.55 -16.26
CA ARG A 41 -11.46 0.14 -17.57
C ARG A 41 -11.60 1.65 -17.38
N VAL A 42 -12.50 2.07 -16.49
CA VAL A 42 -12.68 3.49 -16.17
C VAL A 42 -11.40 4.09 -15.56
N LEU A 43 -10.79 3.44 -14.58
CA LEU A 43 -9.52 3.90 -13.99
C LEU A 43 -8.42 4.07 -15.04
N ALA A 44 -8.28 3.09 -15.94
CA ALA A 44 -7.29 3.12 -17.01
C ALA A 44 -7.55 4.28 -17.99
N GLN A 45 -8.79 4.47 -18.42
CA GLN A 45 -9.18 5.60 -19.29
C GLN A 45 -8.91 6.94 -18.62
N LEU A 46 -9.26 7.08 -17.33
CA LEU A 46 -9.02 8.29 -16.57
C LEU A 46 -7.52 8.56 -16.37
N ALA A 47 -6.70 7.52 -16.17
CA ALA A 47 -5.26 7.66 -16.09
C ALA A 47 -4.67 8.18 -17.40
N LEU A 48 -5.10 7.62 -18.54
CA LEU A 48 -4.65 8.05 -19.87
C LEU A 48 -5.09 9.48 -20.22
N ALA A 49 -6.27 9.90 -19.77
CA ALA A 49 -6.83 11.20 -20.11
C ALA A 49 -6.37 12.34 -19.19
N HIS A 50 -6.14 12.06 -17.90
CA HIS A 50 -6.01 13.11 -16.88
C HIS A 50 -4.79 12.98 -15.96
N ALA A 51 -3.98 11.92 -16.10
CA ALA A 51 -2.85 11.65 -15.23
C ALA A 51 -1.64 11.17 -16.03
N HIS A 52 -0.57 10.77 -15.34
CA HIS A 52 0.43 9.92 -15.98
C HIS A 52 -0.19 8.60 -16.42
N PRO A 53 0.28 7.99 -17.54
CA PRO A 53 -0.28 6.76 -18.11
C PRO A 53 0.10 5.51 -17.30
N ALA A 54 0.04 5.60 -15.97
CA ALA A 54 0.32 4.52 -15.06
C ALA A 54 -0.57 4.62 -13.82
N ILE A 55 -0.99 3.47 -13.32
CA ILE A 55 -1.72 3.33 -12.07
C ILE A 55 -0.78 2.66 -11.07
N GLU A 56 -0.57 3.28 -9.91
CA GLU A 56 0.38 2.76 -8.92
C GLU A 56 -0.35 2.03 -7.79
N LEU A 57 0.07 0.80 -7.53
CA LEU A 57 -0.36 -0.02 -6.40
C LEU A 57 0.40 0.43 -5.15
N THR A 58 -0.33 0.63 -4.07
CA THR A 58 0.26 1.02 -2.78
C THR A 58 0.50 -0.21 -1.91
N ARG A 59 1.40 -0.07 -0.92
CA ARG A 59 1.69 -1.11 0.08
C ARG A 59 0.50 -1.47 0.97
N LEU A 60 -0.61 -0.75 0.87
CA LEU A 60 -1.83 -0.96 1.64
C LEU A 60 -2.96 -1.56 0.79
N GLY A 61 -2.69 -1.98 -0.44
CA GLY A 61 -3.74 -2.50 -1.34
C GLY A 61 -4.67 -1.42 -1.90
N ASN A 62 -4.28 -0.14 -1.85
CA ASN A 62 -4.96 0.94 -2.56
C ASN A 62 -4.31 1.19 -3.94
N VAL A 63 -5.01 1.94 -4.80
CA VAL A 63 -4.50 2.39 -6.10
C VAL A 63 -4.38 3.91 -6.13
N GLN A 64 -3.42 4.45 -6.87
CA GLN A 64 -3.25 5.89 -7.01
C GLN A 64 -3.04 6.34 -8.45
N LEU A 65 -3.65 7.48 -8.77
CA LEU A 65 -3.42 8.28 -9.95
C LEU A 65 -2.53 9.45 -9.56
N ARG A 66 -1.57 9.77 -10.43
CA ARG A 66 -0.54 10.77 -10.14
C ARG A 66 -0.30 11.66 -11.35
N GLY A 67 0.05 12.90 -11.07
CA GLY A 67 0.36 13.89 -12.10
C GLY A 67 -0.90 14.47 -12.70
N VAL A 68 -1.96 14.57 -11.89
CA VAL A 68 -3.23 15.13 -12.30
C VAL A 68 -3.13 16.64 -12.28
N ASP A 69 -3.47 17.28 -13.40
CA ASP A 69 -3.53 18.75 -13.47
C ASP A 69 -4.59 19.29 -12.51
N GLU A 70 -4.30 20.42 -11.85
CA GLU A 70 -5.19 21.04 -10.86
C GLU A 70 -6.59 21.33 -11.43
N ALA A 71 -6.68 21.77 -12.68
CA ALA A 71 -7.95 22.04 -13.35
C ALA A 71 -8.78 20.76 -13.60
N GLN A 72 -8.14 19.60 -13.63
CA GLN A 72 -8.79 18.30 -13.89
C GLN A 72 -9.18 17.55 -12.61
N VAL A 73 -8.67 17.94 -11.44
CA VAL A 73 -8.91 17.22 -10.16
C VAL A 73 -10.41 17.03 -9.89
N HIS A 74 -11.21 18.09 -10.06
CA HIS A 74 -12.65 18.01 -9.81
C HIS A 74 -13.37 17.08 -10.79
N ALA A 75 -13.06 17.21 -12.09
CA ALA A 75 -13.67 16.38 -13.13
C ALA A 75 -13.30 14.90 -12.96
N LEU A 76 -12.02 14.62 -12.68
CA LEU A 76 -11.53 13.28 -12.38
C LEU A 76 -12.25 12.68 -11.18
N ARG A 77 -12.36 13.43 -10.07
CA ARG A 77 -13.09 12.96 -8.87
C ARG A 77 -14.54 12.63 -9.19
N ARG A 78 -15.23 13.46 -9.99
CA ARG A 78 -16.61 13.18 -10.40
C ARG A 78 -16.73 11.85 -11.15
N HIS A 79 -15.86 11.59 -12.14
CA HIS A 79 -15.89 10.32 -12.87
C HIS A 79 -15.57 9.11 -11.97
N LEU A 80 -14.67 9.26 -10.99
CA LEU A 80 -14.40 8.22 -9.99
C LEU A 80 -15.64 7.92 -9.12
N ILE A 81 -16.41 8.95 -8.77
CA ILE A 81 -17.66 8.79 -8.02
C ILE A 81 -18.74 8.11 -8.87
N GLU A 82 -18.92 8.54 -10.12
CA GLU A 82 -19.87 7.95 -11.07
C GLU A 82 -19.60 6.46 -11.32
N ALA A 83 -18.33 6.06 -11.34
CA ALA A 83 -17.91 4.67 -11.45
C ALA A 83 -17.91 3.89 -10.12
N ALA A 84 -18.39 4.49 -9.03
CA ALA A 84 -18.41 3.91 -7.68
C ALA A 84 -17.03 3.44 -7.18
N LEU A 85 -15.95 4.09 -7.65
CA LEU A 85 -14.58 3.86 -7.18
C LEU A 85 -14.26 4.71 -5.94
N VAL A 86 -14.96 5.83 -5.78
CA VAL A 86 -14.81 6.78 -4.67
C VAL A 86 -16.22 7.09 -4.14
N PRO A 87 -16.43 7.17 -2.82
CA PRO A 87 -17.73 7.56 -2.31
C PRO A 87 -18.07 9.01 -2.71
N ALA A 88 -19.35 9.25 -3.02
CA ALA A 88 -19.86 10.60 -3.28
C ALA A 88 -19.78 11.52 -2.05
N ASP A 89 -19.67 10.92 -0.87
CA ASP A 89 -19.54 11.60 0.41
C ASP A 89 -18.06 11.74 0.80
N ALA A 90 -17.64 12.98 1.05
CA ALA A 90 -16.29 13.29 1.51
C ALA A 90 -16.00 12.70 2.90
N ASP A 91 -16.99 12.64 3.80
CA ASP A 91 -16.80 12.07 5.13
C ASP A 91 -16.52 10.56 5.04
N ALA A 92 -17.19 9.85 4.14
CA ALA A 92 -16.89 8.45 3.85
C ALA A 92 -15.47 8.25 3.29
N ASP A 93 -14.98 9.15 2.43
CA ASP A 93 -13.60 9.11 1.92
C ASP A 93 -12.56 9.50 2.97
N LEU A 94 -12.94 10.26 4.00
CA LEU A 94 -12.05 10.67 5.08
C LEU A 94 -12.12 9.78 6.33
N ALA A 95 -13.09 8.86 6.38
CA ALA A 95 -13.13 7.82 7.39
C ALA A 95 -11.84 6.96 7.35
N PRO A 96 -11.42 6.39 8.49
CA PRO A 96 -10.29 5.46 8.54
C PRO A 96 -10.39 4.35 7.50
N ALA A 97 -9.27 4.00 6.89
CA ALA A 97 -9.25 2.93 5.90
C ALA A 97 -9.50 1.57 6.56
N VAL A 98 -10.38 0.77 5.97
CA VAL A 98 -10.52 -0.67 6.26
C VAL A 98 -9.89 -1.45 5.12
N HIS A 99 -8.74 -2.05 5.40
CA HIS A 99 -8.07 -2.97 4.48
C HIS A 99 -8.65 -4.37 4.64
N CYS A 100 -8.59 -5.18 3.58
CA CYS A 100 -9.00 -6.56 3.61
C CYS A 100 -7.94 -7.42 2.91
N THR A 101 -7.71 -8.63 3.41
CA THR A 101 -6.94 -9.65 2.69
C THR A 101 -7.53 -9.84 1.28
N PRO A 102 -6.71 -9.90 0.22
CA PRO A 102 -7.22 -10.20 -1.11
C PRO A 102 -7.53 -11.70 -1.26
N LEU A 103 -7.54 -12.50 -0.20
CA LEU A 103 -7.65 -13.96 -0.27
C LEU A 103 -9.00 -14.52 0.21
N TYR A 104 -9.97 -13.70 0.60
CA TYR A 104 -11.30 -14.19 0.97
C TYR A 104 -12.01 -14.89 -0.20
N GLN A 105 -13.08 -15.63 0.05
CA GLN A 105 -14.03 -16.05 -0.99
C GLN A 105 -15.29 -15.21 -0.89
N ALA A 106 -15.87 -14.84 -2.04
CA ALA A 106 -17.04 -13.98 -2.05
C ALA A 106 -18.19 -14.62 -1.24
N GLY A 107 -18.51 -14.02 -0.09
CA GLY A 107 -19.61 -14.47 0.78
C GLY A 107 -19.14 -15.32 1.97
N ASP A 108 -17.83 -15.58 2.09
CA ASP A 108 -17.28 -16.22 3.28
C ASP A 108 -17.32 -15.28 4.51
N ALA A 109 -16.98 -15.84 5.67
CA ALA A 109 -16.98 -15.10 6.93
C ALA A 109 -15.98 -13.93 6.94
N THR A 110 -14.86 -14.04 6.22
CA THR A 110 -13.84 -12.99 6.13
C THR A 110 -14.37 -11.79 5.33
N HIS A 111 -15.02 -12.05 4.20
CA HIS A 111 -15.69 -11.04 3.39
C HIS A 111 -16.82 -10.36 4.17
N ALA A 112 -17.65 -11.15 4.87
CA ALA A 112 -18.73 -10.62 5.70
C ALA A 112 -18.19 -9.71 6.82
N LEU A 113 -17.11 -10.13 7.51
CA LEU A 113 -16.45 -9.34 8.54
C LEU A 113 -15.88 -8.03 8.00
N ALA A 114 -15.23 -8.04 6.83
CA ALA A 114 -14.69 -6.85 6.19
C ALA A 114 -15.78 -5.84 5.80
N ARG A 115 -16.91 -6.32 5.27
CA ARG A 115 -18.07 -5.48 4.96
C ARG A 115 -18.69 -4.87 6.21
N GLN A 116 -18.87 -5.69 7.26
CA GLN A 116 -19.43 -5.24 8.53
C GLN A 116 -18.54 -4.20 9.21
N LEU A 117 -17.23 -4.44 9.26
CA LEU A 117 -16.27 -3.50 9.82
C LEU A 117 -16.26 -2.18 9.02
N SER A 118 -16.28 -2.26 7.69
CA SER A 118 -16.36 -1.08 6.83
C SER A 118 -17.62 -0.24 7.10
N ALA A 119 -18.78 -0.90 7.23
CA ALA A 119 -20.04 -0.22 7.55
C ALA A 119 -19.98 0.45 8.94
N ALA A 120 -19.43 -0.24 9.95
CA ALA A 120 -19.27 0.32 11.30
C ALA A 120 -18.32 1.52 11.32
N VAL A 121 -17.20 1.46 10.59
CA VAL A 121 -16.25 2.58 10.47
C VAL A 121 -16.92 3.79 9.81
N LEU A 122 -17.67 3.59 8.74
CA LEU A 122 -18.41 4.66 8.08
C LEU A 122 -19.48 5.26 8.99
N ALA A 123 -20.18 4.45 9.78
CA ALA A 123 -21.21 4.94 10.70
C ALA A 123 -20.64 5.69 11.91
N CYS A 124 -19.53 5.20 12.48
CA CYS A 124 -19.07 5.62 13.81
C CYS A 124 -17.81 6.49 13.79
N LEU A 125 -16.96 6.37 12.77
CA LEU A 125 -15.59 6.93 12.76
C LEU A 125 -15.32 7.92 11.62
N ASN A 126 -16.31 8.23 10.78
CA ASN A 126 -16.17 9.33 9.83
C ASN A 126 -16.02 10.69 10.57
N PRO A 127 -15.44 11.73 9.94
CA PRO A 127 -15.20 13.00 10.63
C PRO A 127 -16.45 13.61 11.26
N GLN A 128 -17.59 13.58 10.57
CA GLN A 128 -18.86 14.09 11.08
C GLN A 128 -19.40 13.29 12.27
N ALA A 129 -19.29 11.95 12.26
CA ALA A 129 -19.67 11.08 13.36
C ALA A 129 -18.82 11.33 14.62
N LEU A 130 -17.51 11.53 14.44
CA LEU A 130 -16.60 11.91 15.51
C LEU A 130 -16.91 13.31 16.05
N ALA A 131 -17.19 14.28 15.17
CA ALA A 131 -17.55 15.64 15.56
C ALA A 131 -18.84 15.69 16.41
N ARG A 132 -19.86 14.88 16.10
CA ARG A 132 -21.08 14.73 16.93
C ARG A 132 -20.76 14.25 18.35
N GLN A 133 -19.69 13.49 18.53
CA GLN A 133 -19.18 13.04 19.81
C GLN A 133 -18.14 13.99 20.43
N ARG A 134 -17.92 15.17 19.84
CA ARG A 134 -16.90 16.15 20.22
C ARG A 134 -15.47 15.60 20.17
N LEU A 135 -15.21 14.70 19.22
CA LEU A 135 -13.90 14.13 18.96
C LEU A 135 -13.33 14.71 17.66
N ALA A 136 -12.01 14.92 17.63
CA ALA A 136 -11.31 15.25 16.40
C ALA A 136 -11.30 14.04 15.44
N ALA A 137 -11.23 14.32 14.14
CA ALA A 137 -11.05 13.27 13.14
C ALA A 137 -9.82 12.41 13.44
N LEU A 138 -9.92 11.12 13.15
CA LEU A 138 -8.80 10.20 13.27
C LEU A 138 -7.70 10.58 12.26
N PRO A 139 -6.41 10.42 12.60
CA PRO A 139 -5.31 10.66 11.68
C PRO A 139 -5.43 9.77 10.44
N SER A 140 -5.05 10.28 9.26
CA SER A 140 -5.09 9.52 7.99
C SER A 140 -4.21 8.26 7.97
N LYS A 141 -3.33 8.09 8.96
CA LYS A 141 -2.47 6.91 9.13
C LYS A 141 -3.06 5.86 10.07
N PHE A 142 -4.16 6.19 10.77
CA PHE A 142 -4.91 5.24 11.56
C PHE A 142 -5.74 4.37 10.61
N GLY A 143 -5.56 3.05 10.68
CA GLY A 143 -6.22 2.12 9.76
C GLY A 143 -6.60 0.81 10.43
N LEU A 144 -7.57 0.14 9.84
CA LEU A 144 -8.04 -1.17 10.26
C LEU A 144 -7.74 -2.20 9.15
N LEU A 145 -7.66 -3.46 9.53
CA LEU A 145 -7.41 -4.57 8.62
C LEU A 145 -8.27 -5.77 9.00
N VAL A 146 -8.95 -6.37 8.03
CA VAL A 146 -9.43 -7.74 8.12
C VAL A 146 -8.43 -8.65 7.40
N ASP A 147 -7.70 -9.46 8.17
CA ASP A 147 -6.60 -10.29 7.68
C ASP A 147 -6.99 -11.77 7.56
N ASP A 148 -6.13 -12.53 6.89
CA ASP A 148 -6.18 -14.00 6.84
C ASP A 148 -5.17 -14.56 7.86
N PRO A 149 -5.60 -15.34 8.87
CA PRO A 149 -4.66 -15.90 9.85
C PRO A 149 -3.69 -16.91 9.25
N ALA A 150 -4.06 -17.58 8.15
CA ALA A 150 -3.20 -18.51 7.42
C ALA A 150 -2.19 -17.77 6.53
N ARG A 151 -2.52 -16.56 6.06
CA ARG A 151 -1.67 -15.75 5.15
C ARG A 151 -1.70 -14.27 5.50
N ARG A 152 -1.15 -13.94 6.68
CA ARG A 152 -1.15 -12.57 7.21
C ARG A 152 -0.43 -11.55 6.33
N MET A 153 -1.04 -10.38 6.18
CA MET A 153 -0.46 -9.22 5.50
C MET A 153 0.45 -8.40 6.42
N ARG A 154 1.53 -9.03 6.92
CA ARG A 154 2.46 -8.45 7.93
C ARG A 154 3.08 -7.10 7.55
N ALA A 155 3.13 -6.78 6.25
CA ALA A 155 3.69 -5.53 5.76
C ALA A 155 2.72 -4.33 5.85
N ILE A 156 1.45 -4.57 6.17
CA ILE A 156 0.43 -3.54 6.36
C ILE A 156 0.47 -3.12 7.83
N GLY A 157 0.99 -1.93 8.09
CA GLY A 157 0.90 -1.33 9.42
C GLY A 157 -0.54 -0.87 9.66
N ALA A 158 -1.38 -1.72 10.23
CA ALA A 158 -2.71 -1.38 10.74
C ALA A 158 -2.66 -1.09 12.25
N ASP A 159 -3.66 -0.37 12.76
CA ASP A 159 -3.82 -0.07 14.18
C ASP A 159 -4.77 -1.06 14.84
N LEU A 160 -5.74 -1.60 14.09
CA LEU A 160 -6.65 -2.66 14.52
C LEU A 160 -6.66 -3.75 13.46
N GLN A 161 -6.42 -5.00 13.86
CA GLN A 161 -6.41 -6.15 12.96
C GLN A 161 -7.45 -7.15 13.44
N LEU A 162 -8.41 -7.48 12.58
CA LEU A 162 -9.44 -8.48 12.83
C LEU A 162 -9.26 -9.65 11.88
N TRP A 163 -9.74 -10.83 12.26
CA TRP A 163 -9.79 -12.00 11.37
C TRP A 163 -10.84 -12.99 11.89
N VAL A 164 -11.23 -13.91 11.02
CA VAL A 164 -12.05 -15.06 11.39
C VAL A 164 -11.17 -16.17 11.94
N ALA A 165 -11.61 -16.79 13.04
CA ALA A 165 -10.91 -17.84 13.75
C ALA A 165 -11.77 -19.10 13.93
N ASP A 166 -11.16 -20.26 14.23
CA ASP A 166 -11.84 -21.55 14.45
C ASP A 166 -13.10 -21.43 15.35
N GLY A 167 -14.27 -21.16 14.75
CA GLY A 167 -15.54 -20.92 15.46
C GLY A 167 -15.72 -19.54 16.10
N GLY A 168 -14.88 -18.55 15.82
CA GLY A 168 -14.96 -17.20 16.42
C GLY A 168 -14.21 -16.12 15.65
N TYR A 169 -13.85 -15.04 16.34
CA TYR A 169 -13.23 -13.84 15.76
C TYR A 169 -12.09 -13.34 16.63
N GLY A 170 -11.03 -12.83 16.02
CA GLY A 170 -9.89 -12.26 16.71
C GLY A 170 -9.74 -10.75 16.49
N LEU A 171 -9.16 -10.05 17.46
CA LEU A 171 -8.73 -8.65 17.37
C LEU A 171 -7.32 -8.49 17.94
N ALA A 172 -6.38 -7.98 17.16
CA ALA A 172 -5.09 -7.49 17.64
C ALA A 172 -5.02 -5.97 17.58
N LEU A 173 -4.33 -5.39 18.56
CA LEU A 173 -4.06 -3.96 18.65
C LEU A 173 -2.63 -3.67 18.16
N ALA A 174 -2.50 -2.81 17.15
CA ALA A 174 -1.24 -2.51 16.48
C ALA A 174 -0.50 -3.79 16.04
N ASP A 175 0.82 -3.87 16.28
CA ASP A 175 1.63 -5.05 15.96
C ASP A 175 1.78 -5.97 17.19
N ALA A 176 0.86 -5.90 18.16
CA ALA A 176 0.97 -6.69 19.39
C ALA A 176 0.91 -8.20 19.07
N ALA A 177 1.77 -8.95 19.75
CA ALA A 177 1.77 -10.41 19.68
C ALA A 177 0.49 -11.03 20.30
N HIS A 178 -0.22 -10.28 21.16
CA HIS A 178 -1.42 -10.72 21.89
C HIS A 178 -2.70 -10.30 21.17
N TRP A 179 -3.68 -11.20 21.12
CA TRP A 179 -4.95 -10.98 20.42
C TRP A 179 -6.12 -11.33 21.32
N HIS A 180 -7.26 -10.69 21.12
CA HIS A 180 -8.47 -10.86 21.89
C HIS A 180 -9.49 -11.69 21.11
N GLY A 181 -10.14 -12.65 21.78
CA GLY A 181 -11.12 -13.54 21.16
C GLY A 181 -12.57 -13.09 21.39
N PHE A 182 -13.42 -13.30 20.39
CA PHE A 182 -14.85 -12.97 20.40
C PHE A 182 -15.67 -14.10 19.78
N ALA A 183 -16.88 -14.32 20.30
CA ALA A 183 -17.80 -15.35 19.80
C ALA A 183 -18.59 -14.92 18.55
N SER A 184 -18.65 -13.62 18.25
CA SER A 184 -19.39 -13.09 17.09
C SER A 184 -18.63 -11.94 16.42
N ALA A 185 -18.95 -11.71 15.14
CA ALA A 185 -18.44 -10.58 14.38
C ALA A 185 -18.85 -9.25 15.01
N ASP A 186 -20.12 -9.13 15.44
CA ASP A 186 -20.65 -7.94 16.12
C ASP A 186 -19.79 -7.55 17.31
N ALA A 187 -19.48 -8.50 18.20
CA ALA A 187 -18.69 -8.22 19.39
C ALA A 187 -17.25 -7.80 19.06
N ALA A 188 -16.64 -8.41 18.04
CA ALA A 188 -15.30 -8.05 17.58
C ALA A 188 -15.26 -6.64 16.95
N VAL A 189 -16.27 -6.32 16.13
CA VAL A 189 -16.40 -5.01 15.47
C VAL A 189 -16.70 -3.92 16.51
N ASP A 190 -17.58 -4.16 17.47
CA ASP A 190 -17.89 -3.23 18.56
C ASP A 190 -16.65 -2.95 19.43
N ALA A 191 -15.88 -3.99 19.75
CA ALA A 191 -14.62 -3.83 20.46
C ALA A 191 -13.62 -2.98 19.67
N ALA A 192 -13.48 -3.22 18.37
CA ALA A 192 -12.62 -2.42 17.49
C ALA A 192 -13.07 -0.95 17.44
N MET A 193 -14.37 -0.67 17.34
CA MET A 193 -14.91 0.69 17.37
C MET A 193 -14.68 1.36 18.73
N GLY A 194 -14.85 0.62 19.83
CA GLY A 194 -14.56 1.08 21.18
C GLY A 194 -13.12 1.52 21.35
N ILE A 195 -12.16 0.72 20.87
CA ILE A 195 -10.73 1.08 20.89
C ILE A 195 -10.44 2.29 19.99
N ALA A 196 -11.02 2.37 18.80
CA ALA A 196 -10.80 3.50 17.90
C ALA A 196 -11.31 4.83 18.49
N LEU A 197 -12.49 4.82 19.11
CA LEU A 197 -13.06 5.97 19.82
C LEU A 197 -12.24 6.34 21.06
N TRP A 198 -11.74 5.35 21.80
CA TRP A 198 -10.81 5.57 22.90
C TRP A 198 -9.51 6.24 22.41
N PHE A 199 -8.91 5.73 21.33
CA PHE A 199 -7.71 6.34 20.73
C PHE A 199 -7.96 7.79 20.31
N ALA A 200 -9.12 8.08 19.68
CA ALA A 200 -9.50 9.44 19.30
C ALA A 200 -9.59 10.40 20.51
N ARG A 201 -10.09 9.92 21.66
CA ARG A 201 -10.17 10.69 22.91
C ARG A 201 -8.79 10.91 23.54
N GLU A 202 -8.05 9.84 23.78
CA GLU A 202 -6.78 9.90 24.51
C GLU A 202 -5.72 10.73 23.79
N ARG A 203 -5.64 10.62 22.45
CA ARG A 203 -4.64 11.37 21.69
C ARG A 203 -4.82 12.88 21.75
N ALA A 204 -6.04 13.36 22.01
CA ALA A 204 -6.35 14.78 22.04
C ALA A 204 -5.70 15.51 23.23
N GLY A 205 -5.38 14.78 24.30
CA GLY A 205 -4.70 15.32 25.49
C GLY A 205 -3.17 15.27 25.44
N LEU A 206 -2.57 14.84 24.32
CA LEU A 206 -1.12 14.62 24.20
C LEU A 206 -0.48 15.58 23.20
N ALA A 207 0.76 16.00 23.48
CA ALA A 207 1.58 16.84 22.62
C ALA A 207 3.00 16.25 22.47
N PRO A 208 3.42 15.82 21.26
CA PRO A 208 2.63 15.76 20.03
C PRO A 208 1.55 14.68 20.09
N ALA A 209 0.40 14.95 19.47
CA ALA A 209 -0.71 13.99 19.43
C ALA A 209 -0.33 12.76 18.57
N PRO A 210 -0.32 11.54 19.13
CA PRO A 210 0.06 10.34 18.38
C PRO A 210 -0.78 10.15 17.11
N THR A 211 -0.15 9.73 16.02
CA THR A 211 -0.86 9.45 14.76
C THR A 211 -1.22 7.97 14.59
N ARG A 212 -0.81 7.11 15.53
CA ARG A 212 -0.93 5.65 15.51
C ARG A 212 -1.23 5.13 16.91
N LEU A 213 -1.97 4.03 17.01
CA LEU A 213 -2.38 3.41 18.27
C LEU A 213 -1.18 3.02 19.14
N ARG A 214 -0.11 2.52 18.52
CA ARG A 214 1.16 2.16 19.19
C ARG A 214 1.84 3.33 19.92
N GLY A 215 1.45 4.57 19.62
CA GLY A 215 1.95 5.75 20.31
C GLY A 215 1.24 6.03 21.64
N LEU A 216 0.20 5.25 21.99
CA LEU A 216 -0.44 5.30 23.30
C LEU A 216 0.06 4.16 24.21
N PRO A 217 0.06 4.36 25.54
CA PRO A 217 0.42 3.31 26.48
C PRO A 217 -0.63 2.21 26.50
N ALA A 218 -0.23 0.96 26.23
CA ALA A 218 -1.16 -0.18 26.14
C ALA A 218 -1.99 -0.43 27.42
N HIS A 219 -1.42 -0.13 28.60
CA HIS A 219 -2.11 -0.30 29.90
C HIS A 219 -3.30 0.65 30.10
N ARG A 220 -3.46 1.67 29.25
CA ARG A 220 -4.61 2.60 29.28
C ARG A 220 -5.76 2.17 28.37
N ALA A 221 -5.54 1.15 27.53
CA ALA A 221 -6.58 0.66 26.64
C ALA A 221 -7.76 0.10 27.45
N PRO A 222 -9.01 0.28 26.98
CA PRO A 222 -10.18 -0.37 27.57
C PRO A 222 -9.94 -1.88 27.72
N PRO A 223 -10.44 -2.50 28.81
CA PRO A 223 -10.28 -3.92 29.00
C PRO A 223 -10.97 -4.68 27.87
N LEU A 224 -10.25 -5.63 27.29
CA LEU A 224 -10.75 -6.57 26.29
C LEU A 224 -10.72 -7.99 26.88
N PRO A 225 -11.53 -8.93 26.37
CA PRO A 225 -11.50 -10.32 26.80
C PRO A 225 -10.07 -10.88 26.78
N PRO A 226 -9.71 -11.77 27.72
CA PRO A 226 -8.38 -12.34 27.77
C PRO A 226 -8.03 -13.03 26.45
N ALA A 227 -6.78 -12.87 26.06
CA ALA A 227 -6.24 -13.45 24.85
C ALA A 227 -6.18 -14.97 24.96
N GLN A 228 -6.71 -15.69 23.97
CA GLN A 228 -6.26 -17.05 23.71
C GLN A 228 -5.10 -16.98 22.71
N PRO A 229 -3.92 -17.53 23.03
CA PRO A 229 -2.83 -17.59 22.08
C PRO A 229 -3.22 -18.53 20.95
N TRP A 230 -3.29 -17.99 19.74
CA TRP A 230 -3.54 -18.78 18.54
C TRP A 230 -2.27 -18.83 17.68
N SER A 231 -2.04 -19.96 17.03
CA SER A 231 -0.80 -20.19 16.29
C SER A 231 -0.87 -19.49 14.94
N ILE A 232 -0.10 -18.41 14.75
CA ILE A 232 0.16 -17.89 13.41
C ILE A 232 1.17 -18.82 12.76
N ARG A 233 0.79 -19.43 11.66
CA ARG A 233 1.79 -20.09 10.80
C ARG A 233 2.50 -19.01 9.97
N PRO A 234 3.84 -19.03 9.88
CA PRO A 234 4.53 -18.21 8.91
C PRO A 234 4.02 -18.61 7.52
N ALA A 235 3.48 -17.65 6.77
CA ALA A 235 3.08 -17.86 5.39
C ALA A 235 4.27 -17.56 4.48
N GLU A 236 4.48 -18.41 3.48
CA GLU A 236 5.43 -18.11 2.41
C GLU A 236 4.98 -16.86 1.64
N PRO A 237 5.93 -16.00 1.22
CA PRO A 237 5.62 -14.86 0.37
C PRO A 237 4.89 -15.31 -0.91
N LEU A 238 3.82 -14.59 -1.27
CA LEU A 238 3.10 -14.85 -2.51
C LEU A 238 3.79 -14.16 -3.69
N GLY A 239 4.14 -14.95 -4.70
CA GLY A 239 4.67 -14.48 -5.97
C GLY A 239 3.61 -14.52 -7.08
N PRO A 240 3.89 -13.89 -8.23
CA PRO A 240 3.08 -14.07 -9.44
C PRO A 240 2.98 -15.54 -9.85
N GLY A 241 1.86 -15.91 -10.48
CA GLY A 241 1.54 -17.26 -10.90
C GLY A 241 0.22 -17.78 -10.32
N PRO A 242 -0.13 -19.06 -10.61
CA PRO A 242 -1.34 -19.67 -10.09
C PRO A 242 -1.35 -19.76 -8.57
N LEU A 243 -2.48 -19.41 -7.97
CA LEU A 243 -2.75 -19.50 -6.54
C LEU A 243 -3.95 -20.44 -6.32
N PRO A 244 -3.70 -21.73 -5.97
CA PRO A 244 -4.75 -22.73 -5.83
C PRO A 244 -5.88 -22.27 -4.90
N GLY A 245 -7.12 -22.43 -5.35
CA GLY A 245 -8.32 -22.03 -4.59
C GLY A 245 -8.66 -20.54 -4.62
N HIS A 246 -7.86 -19.71 -5.29
CA HIS A 246 -8.08 -18.26 -5.38
C HIS A 246 -8.07 -17.71 -6.81
N GLY A 247 -7.11 -18.11 -7.65
CA GLY A 247 -6.98 -17.61 -9.03
C GLY A 247 -5.53 -17.45 -9.47
N THR A 248 -5.20 -16.37 -10.17
CA THR A 248 -3.83 -16.10 -10.65
C THR A 248 -3.33 -14.73 -10.19
N LEU A 249 -2.15 -14.71 -9.56
CA LEU A 249 -1.46 -13.48 -9.22
C LEU A 249 -0.65 -12.97 -10.41
N ILE A 250 -0.88 -11.72 -10.81
CA ILE A 250 -0.11 -11.04 -11.85
C ILE A 250 0.62 -9.86 -11.22
N GLY A 251 1.95 -9.87 -11.30
CA GLY A 251 2.79 -8.81 -10.75
C GLY A 251 2.82 -7.59 -11.66
N ALA A 252 2.93 -6.42 -11.04
CA ALA A 252 3.19 -5.15 -11.71
C ALA A 252 4.64 -4.72 -11.41
N PRO A 253 5.49 -4.47 -12.42
CA PRO A 253 6.85 -3.98 -12.19
C PRO A 253 6.85 -2.73 -11.30
N LEU A 254 7.58 -2.81 -10.18
CA LEU A 254 7.61 -1.75 -9.14
C LEU A 254 6.23 -1.37 -8.55
N GLY A 255 5.20 -2.17 -8.75
CA GLY A 255 3.81 -1.84 -8.38
C GLY A 255 3.20 -0.77 -9.28
N ARG A 256 3.69 -0.62 -10.52
CA ARG A 256 3.17 0.36 -11.47
C ARG A 256 2.62 -0.37 -12.68
N ILE A 257 1.33 -0.19 -12.91
CA ILE A 257 0.60 -0.79 -14.01
C ILE A 257 0.52 0.23 -15.13
N ASP A 258 0.92 -0.16 -16.34
CA ASP A 258 0.67 0.65 -17.53
C ASP A 258 -0.85 0.75 -17.79
N ALA A 259 -1.36 1.98 -17.97
CA ALA A 259 -2.79 2.20 -18.07
C ALA A 259 -3.40 1.56 -19.34
N ALA A 260 -2.68 1.56 -20.47
CA ALA A 260 -3.16 0.92 -21.69
C ALA A 260 -3.16 -0.62 -21.56
N ALA A 261 -2.12 -1.20 -20.96
CA ALA A 261 -2.06 -2.62 -20.67
C ALA A 261 -3.20 -3.08 -19.73
N LEU A 262 -3.53 -2.26 -18.72
CA LEU A 262 -4.66 -2.53 -17.84
C LEU A 262 -6.00 -2.46 -18.56
N LEU A 263 -6.18 -1.45 -19.42
CA LEU A 263 -7.39 -1.33 -20.24
C LEU A 263 -7.56 -2.56 -21.14
N ALA A 264 -6.48 -3.02 -21.77
CA ALA A 264 -6.48 -4.22 -22.62
C ALA A 264 -6.82 -5.49 -21.84
N LEU A 265 -6.25 -5.68 -20.64
CA LEU A 265 -6.59 -6.78 -19.74
C LEU A 265 -8.07 -6.72 -19.33
N ALA A 266 -8.51 -5.59 -18.77
CA ALA A 266 -9.85 -5.45 -18.24
C ALA A 266 -10.93 -5.59 -19.32
N THR A 267 -10.63 -5.25 -20.58
CA THR A 267 -11.53 -5.42 -21.73
C THR A 267 -11.78 -6.88 -22.08
N GLN A 268 -10.83 -7.77 -21.81
CA GLN A 268 -10.95 -9.20 -22.08
C GLN A 268 -11.75 -9.96 -21.01
N LEU A 269 -11.99 -9.33 -19.85
CA LEU A 269 -12.73 -9.93 -18.75
C LEU A 269 -14.22 -9.56 -18.80
N SER A 270 -15.06 -10.39 -18.16
CA SER A 270 -16.45 -10.00 -17.89
C SER A 270 -16.47 -8.68 -17.10
N PRO A 271 -17.36 -7.72 -17.41
CA PRO A 271 -17.45 -6.44 -16.69
C PRO A 271 -17.56 -6.59 -15.16
N ALA A 272 -18.19 -7.67 -14.70
CA ALA A 272 -18.40 -7.97 -13.29
C ALA A 272 -17.26 -8.76 -12.62
N ALA A 273 -16.24 -9.19 -13.38
CA ALA A 273 -15.12 -9.93 -12.82
C ALA A 273 -14.37 -9.06 -11.79
N GLU A 274 -14.19 -9.56 -10.58
CA GLU A 274 -13.41 -8.89 -9.54
C GLU A 274 -11.92 -9.12 -9.77
N ILE A 275 -11.16 -8.03 -9.69
CA ILE A 275 -9.70 -8.06 -9.72
C ILE A 275 -9.23 -7.44 -8.42
N ARG A 276 -8.57 -8.24 -7.59
CA ARG A 276 -8.19 -7.80 -6.23
C ARG A 276 -6.82 -7.16 -6.22
N VAL A 277 -6.74 -6.01 -5.57
CA VAL A 277 -5.49 -5.28 -5.36
C VAL A 277 -4.74 -5.89 -4.19
N THR A 278 -3.47 -6.24 -4.39
CA THR A 278 -2.64 -6.79 -3.32
C THR A 278 -1.64 -5.77 -2.78
N PRO A 279 -1.20 -5.88 -1.51
CA PRO A 279 -0.16 -5.00 -0.95
C PRO A 279 1.26 -5.35 -1.43
N TRP A 280 1.43 -6.45 -2.17
CA TRP A 280 2.71 -6.96 -2.68
C TRP A 280 2.89 -6.71 -4.18
N ARG A 281 2.37 -5.59 -4.69
CA ARG A 281 2.58 -5.10 -6.07
C ARG A 281 2.05 -6.06 -7.15
N SER A 282 0.97 -6.75 -6.84
CA SER A 282 0.29 -7.64 -7.79
C SER A 282 -1.21 -7.35 -7.81
N LEU A 283 -1.87 -7.88 -8.82
CA LEU A 283 -3.31 -8.06 -8.86
C LEU A 283 -3.61 -9.56 -8.76
N LEU A 284 -4.65 -9.94 -8.03
CA LEU A 284 -5.21 -11.29 -8.07
C LEU A 284 -6.41 -11.28 -9.01
N LEU A 285 -6.31 -12.04 -10.10
CA LEU A 285 -7.42 -12.33 -10.99
C LEU A 285 -8.13 -13.59 -10.47
N GLU A 286 -9.40 -13.45 -10.10
CA GLU A 286 -10.23 -14.58 -9.72
C GLU A 286 -10.64 -15.41 -10.93
N GLY A 287 -10.84 -16.72 -10.74
CA GLY A 287 -11.34 -17.63 -11.76
C GLY A 287 -10.24 -18.35 -12.55
N GLU A 288 -10.51 -18.62 -13.84
CA GLU A 288 -9.64 -19.40 -14.73
C GLU A 288 -8.33 -18.67 -15.08
N ALA A 289 -7.51 -19.30 -15.93
CA ALA A 289 -6.23 -18.76 -16.38
C ALA A 289 -6.40 -17.33 -16.97
N PRO A 290 -5.45 -16.42 -16.69
CA PRO A 290 -5.51 -15.08 -17.27
C PRO A 290 -5.45 -15.14 -18.80
N PRO A 291 -5.99 -14.13 -19.51
CA PRO A 291 -5.71 -13.98 -20.92
C PRO A 291 -4.20 -13.86 -21.17
N ALA A 292 -3.77 -13.99 -22.43
CA ALA A 292 -2.37 -13.77 -22.77
C ALA A 292 -1.93 -12.36 -22.35
N LEU A 293 -0.92 -12.28 -21.49
CA LEU A 293 -0.37 -11.03 -20.97
C LEU A 293 0.99 -10.74 -21.60
N ASP A 294 1.20 -9.49 -22.01
CA ASP A 294 2.52 -9.03 -22.42
C ASP A 294 3.45 -8.93 -21.20
N ALA A 295 4.53 -9.70 -21.23
CA ALA A 295 5.54 -9.74 -20.19
C ALA A 295 6.26 -8.38 -20.01
N VAL A 296 6.21 -7.46 -20.98
CA VAL A 296 6.72 -6.09 -20.79
C VAL A 296 5.97 -5.36 -19.67
N HIS A 297 4.65 -5.53 -19.61
CA HIS A 297 3.78 -4.81 -18.68
C HIS A 297 3.44 -5.61 -17.43
N TRP A 298 3.44 -6.95 -17.53
CA TRP A 298 3.03 -7.85 -16.47
C TRP A 298 4.16 -8.81 -16.09
N ILE A 299 4.17 -9.22 -14.82
CA ILE A 299 5.02 -10.28 -14.31
C ILE A 299 4.11 -11.48 -14.04
N ILE A 300 4.31 -12.58 -14.75
CA ILE A 300 3.54 -13.82 -14.57
C ILE A 300 4.39 -14.95 -14.00
N GLU A 301 5.72 -14.84 -14.11
CA GLU A 301 6.68 -15.82 -13.62
C GLU A 301 7.24 -15.43 -12.25
N PRO A 302 7.24 -16.33 -11.25
CA PRO A 302 7.79 -16.05 -9.92
C PRO A 302 9.29 -15.69 -9.94
N ALA A 303 10.03 -16.13 -10.96
CA ALA A 303 11.48 -15.95 -11.06
C ALA A 303 11.90 -14.61 -11.69
N ASP A 304 10.96 -13.80 -12.19
CA ASP A 304 11.23 -12.55 -12.92
C ASP A 304 12.08 -11.59 -12.07
N ALA A 305 13.18 -11.12 -12.66
CA ALA A 305 14.15 -10.26 -11.98
C ALA A 305 13.54 -8.93 -11.50
N ARG A 306 12.48 -8.43 -12.15
CA ARG A 306 11.80 -7.18 -11.78
C ARG A 306 11.12 -7.26 -10.41
N LEU A 307 10.86 -8.47 -9.88
CA LEU A 307 10.37 -8.66 -8.51
C LEU A 307 11.42 -8.36 -7.45
N ARG A 308 12.71 -8.41 -7.82
CA ARG A 308 13.86 -8.26 -6.91
C ARG A 308 14.24 -6.81 -6.67
N VAL A 309 13.45 -5.87 -7.19
CA VAL A 309 13.72 -4.44 -7.09
C VAL A 309 12.51 -3.66 -6.61
N SER A 310 12.78 -2.53 -5.99
CA SER A 310 11.79 -1.53 -5.61
C SER A 310 12.36 -0.15 -5.78
N ALA A 311 11.50 0.84 -6.00
CA ALA A 311 11.93 2.22 -6.07
C ALA A 311 10.87 3.16 -5.53
N CYS A 312 11.33 4.27 -4.97
CA CYS A 312 10.48 5.45 -4.84
C CYS A 312 10.22 6.07 -6.22
N THR A 313 9.42 7.13 -6.28
CA THR A 313 9.18 7.86 -7.54
C THR A 313 10.47 8.39 -8.18
N GLY A 314 11.34 9.00 -7.39
CA GLY A 314 12.55 9.65 -7.89
C GLY A 314 12.27 10.85 -8.82
N ALA A 315 13.33 11.34 -9.46
CA ALA A 315 13.26 12.40 -10.46
C ALA A 315 12.61 11.91 -11.77
N PRO A 316 12.07 12.82 -12.61
CA PRO A 316 11.84 14.25 -12.34
C PRO A 316 10.57 14.50 -11.51
N ARG A 317 9.84 13.44 -11.16
CA ARG A 317 8.50 13.52 -10.61
C ARG A 317 8.44 13.78 -9.11
N CYS A 318 9.53 13.61 -8.38
CA CYS A 318 9.64 13.97 -6.97
C CYS A 318 10.52 15.21 -6.81
N ALA A 319 10.02 16.24 -6.11
CA ALA A 319 10.76 17.48 -5.83
C ALA A 319 12.08 17.23 -5.09
N GLN A 320 12.12 16.18 -4.24
CA GLN A 320 13.32 15.78 -3.50
C GLN A 320 14.19 14.79 -4.28
N GLY A 321 13.75 14.28 -5.42
CA GLY A 321 14.45 13.23 -6.17
C GLY A 321 15.63 13.78 -6.99
N HIS A 322 16.79 13.14 -6.87
CA HIS A 322 18.00 13.51 -7.62
C HIS A 322 18.26 12.64 -8.84
N VAL A 323 17.67 11.43 -8.90
CA VAL A 323 17.86 10.46 -10.00
C VAL A 323 16.53 9.78 -10.39
N PRO A 324 16.41 9.27 -11.63
CA PRO A 324 15.24 8.49 -12.07
C PRO A 324 15.23 7.10 -11.43
N ALA A 325 14.84 7.03 -10.15
CA ALA A 325 14.96 5.84 -9.31
C ALA A 325 14.25 4.60 -9.90
N GLN A 326 13.09 4.78 -10.52
CA GLN A 326 12.32 3.67 -11.11
C GLN A 326 13.02 3.05 -12.32
N THR A 327 13.50 3.88 -13.26
CA THR A 327 14.26 3.44 -14.42
C THR A 327 15.55 2.75 -14.00
N LEU A 328 16.27 3.34 -13.04
CA LEU A 328 17.50 2.77 -12.51
C LEU A 328 17.26 1.42 -11.83
N ALA A 329 16.19 1.29 -11.03
CA ALA A 329 15.84 0.01 -10.40
C ALA A 329 15.60 -1.11 -11.41
N LEU A 330 14.83 -0.84 -12.48
CA LEU A 330 14.58 -1.84 -13.52
C LEU A 330 15.86 -2.20 -14.29
N ALA A 331 16.73 -1.23 -14.57
CA ALA A 331 18.02 -1.48 -15.21
C ALA A 331 18.96 -2.35 -14.36
N LEU A 332 18.83 -2.31 -13.03
CA LEU A 332 19.61 -3.11 -12.10
C LEU A 332 18.98 -4.46 -11.76
N ALA A 333 17.72 -4.70 -12.15
CA ALA A 333 16.96 -5.89 -11.72
C ALA A 333 17.67 -7.21 -12.05
N GLY A 334 18.22 -7.34 -13.26
CA GLY A 334 18.95 -8.55 -13.68
C GLY A 334 20.26 -8.81 -12.94
N ALA A 335 20.81 -7.79 -12.27
CA ALA A 335 22.01 -7.91 -11.44
C ALA A 335 21.72 -8.36 -10.01
N VAL A 336 20.45 -8.33 -9.56
CA VAL A 336 20.07 -8.73 -8.21
C VAL A 336 19.87 -10.25 -8.17
N PRO A 337 20.58 -10.99 -7.30
CA PRO A 337 20.44 -12.44 -7.22
C PRO A 337 19.03 -12.89 -6.78
N PRO A 338 18.64 -14.13 -7.10
CA PRO A 338 17.42 -14.71 -6.59
C PRO A 338 17.33 -14.60 -5.06
N HIS A 339 16.12 -14.42 -4.53
CA HIS A 339 15.85 -14.26 -3.09
C HIS A 339 16.46 -13.04 -2.42
N ARG A 340 17.02 -12.10 -3.20
CA ARG A 340 17.46 -10.80 -2.72
C ARG A 340 16.61 -9.69 -3.28
N HIS A 341 16.64 -8.58 -2.56
CA HIS A 341 15.88 -7.40 -2.93
C HIS A 341 16.70 -6.13 -2.79
N LEU A 342 16.67 -5.31 -3.84
CA LEU A 342 17.31 -4.00 -3.90
C LEU A 342 16.25 -2.90 -3.87
N HIS A 343 16.43 -1.89 -3.02
CA HIS A 343 15.67 -0.65 -3.12
C HIS A 343 16.51 0.45 -3.79
N VAL A 344 15.94 1.20 -4.72
CA VAL A 344 16.56 2.40 -5.29
C VAL A 344 15.77 3.61 -4.84
N SER A 345 16.41 4.49 -4.07
CA SER A 345 15.83 5.73 -3.61
C SER A 345 16.44 6.93 -4.32
N GLY A 346 15.57 7.82 -4.78
CA GLY A 346 15.96 9.07 -5.42
C GLY A 346 16.50 10.13 -4.46
N CYS A 347 16.37 9.93 -3.15
CA CYS A 347 16.92 10.82 -2.13
C CYS A 347 17.09 10.11 -0.78
N ALA A 348 17.67 10.80 0.19
CA ALA A 348 17.90 10.28 1.55
C ALA A 348 16.62 9.87 2.30
N LYS A 349 15.42 10.32 1.87
CA LYS A 349 14.14 9.97 2.50
C LYS A 349 13.79 8.48 2.41
N CYS A 350 14.36 7.73 1.46
CA CYS A 350 14.13 6.28 1.33
C CYS A 350 12.63 5.91 1.27
N CYS A 351 11.84 6.71 0.55
CA CYS A 351 10.41 6.47 0.42
C CYS A 351 10.13 5.09 -0.17
N ALA A 352 9.13 4.39 0.37
CA ALA A 352 8.75 3.05 -0.07
C ALA A 352 9.86 1.99 0.05
N LEU A 353 10.88 2.23 0.90
CA LEU A 353 11.85 1.21 1.28
C LEU A 353 11.10 -0.03 1.75
N SER A 354 11.42 -1.14 1.11
CA SER A 354 10.75 -2.41 1.35
C SER A 354 11.42 -3.15 2.50
N ALA A 355 10.63 -3.82 3.34
CA ALA A 355 11.14 -4.51 4.53
C ALA A 355 11.99 -5.76 4.20
N ASP A 356 11.86 -6.27 2.99
CA ASP A 356 12.65 -7.37 2.40
C ASP A 356 13.93 -6.89 1.72
N ALA A 357 14.15 -5.57 1.58
CA ALA A 357 15.36 -5.04 0.98
C ALA A 357 16.58 -5.46 1.81
N ALA A 358 17.57 -6.03 1.15
CA ALA A 358 18.87 -6.33 1.75
C ALA A 358 19.85 -5.15 1.56
N ALA A 359 19.73 -4.44 0.44
CA ALA A 359 20.51 -3.24 0.14
C ALA A 359 19.65 -2.12 -0.43
N VAL A 360 20.21 -0.92 -0.38
CA VAL A 360 19.61 0.30 -0.91
C VAL A 360 20.66 1.08 -1.70
N VAL A 361 20.29 1.49 -2.92
CA VAL A 361 20.98 2.56 -3.64
C VAL A 361 20.27 3.87 -3.30
N VAL A 362 20.92 4.77 -2.57
CA VAL A 362 20.38 6.07 -2.17
C VAL A 362 21.06 7.17 -2.97
N ALA A 363 20.29 8.01 -3.64
CA ALA A 363 20.85 9.18 -4.29
C ALA A 363 20.98 10.37 -3.34
N SER A 364 22.01 11.17 -3.55
CA SER A 364 22.24 12.44 -2.86
C SER A 364 22.78 13.49 -3.83
N ARG A 365 22.94 14.72 -3.33
CA ARG A 365 23.58 15.81 -4.06
C ARG A 365 25.03 15.96 -3.59
N GLY A 366 25.97 15.87 -4.52
CA GLY A 366 27.39 16.12 -4.29
C GLY A 366 27.70 17.60 -4.08
N ALA A 367 28.94 17.89 -3.67
CA ALA A 367 29.39 19.24 -3.34
C ALA A 367 29.27 20.24 -4.51
N THR A 368 29.40 19.77 -5.76
CA THR A 368 29.27 20.59 -6.97
C THR A 368 27.88 20.47 -7.61
N GLY A 369 26.88 19.97 -6.88
CA GLY A 369 25.49 19.87 -7.31
C GLY A 369 25.13 18.64 -8.14
N GLN A 370 26.11 17.81 -8.51
CA GLN A 370 25.95 16.57 -9.26
C GLN A 370 25.28 15.48 -8.43
N PRO A 371 24.43 14.63 -9.03
CA PRO A 371 23.86 13.48 -8.34
C PRO A 371 24.95 12.43 -8.03
N LEU A 372 24.97 11.97 -6.78
CA LEU A 372 25.77 10.83 -6.32
C LEU A 372 24.84 9.67 -5.97
N LEU A 373 25.34 8.45 -6.12
CA LEU A 373 24.69 7.23 -5.66
C LEU A 373 25.50 6.61 -4.54
N HIS A 374 24.81 6.15 -3.50
CA HIS A 374 25.38 5.50 -2.33
C HIS A 374 24.79 4.11 -2.22
N ILE A 375 25.65 3.10 -2.17
CA ILE A 375 25.20 1.72 -1.91
C ILE A 375 25.35 1.45 -0.42
N CYS A 376 24.23 1.15 0.21
CA CYS A 376 24.10 0.99 1.65
C CYS A 376 23.42 -0.35 1.96
N ARG A 377 23.60 -0.86 3.18
CA ARG A 377 22.70 -1.87 3.73
C ARG A 377 21.32 -1.25 3.98
N ALA A 378 20.26 -2.05 3.86
CA ALA A 378 18.91 -1.56 4.06
C ALA A 378 18.56 -1.19 5.51
N ASP A 379 19.24 -1.79 6.50
CA ASP A 379 19.11 -1.44 7.91
C ASP A 379 19.88 -0.16 8.29
N ALA A 380 20.75 0.34 7.41
CA ALA A 380 21.55 1.55 7.61
C ALA A 380 21.69 2.37 6.31
N PRO A 381 20.58 2.88 5.71
CA PRO A 381 20.60 3.53 4.39
C PRO A 381 21.38 4.86 4.36
N GLY A 382 21.79 5.40 5.52
CA GLY A 382 22.64 6.59 5.64
C GLY A 382 24.14 6.30 5.77
N THR A 383 24.55 5.04 5.79
CA THR A 383 25.95 4.63 5.97
C THR A 383 26.47 3.98 4.68
N PRO A 384 27.07 4.76 3.76
CA PRO A 384 27.50 4.26 2.47
C PRO A 384 28.67 3.28 2.61
N ILE A 385 28.59 2.14 1.92
CA ILE A 385 29.71 1.22 1.72
C ILE A 385 30.48 1.63 0.47
N HIS A 386 29.74 1.98 -0.58
CA HIS A 386 30.29 2.53 -1.81
C HIS A 386 29.57 3.82 -2.18
N SER A 387 30.31 4.76 -2.76
CA SER A 387 29.77 6.00 -3.32
C SER A 387 30.33 6.18 -4.72
N LEU A 388 29.47 6.57 -5.65
CA LEU A 388 29.82 6.72 -7.06
C LEU A 388 29.02 7.87 -7.70
N ALA A 389 29.51 8.40 -8.81
CA ALA A 389 28.77 9.42 -9.54
C ALA A 389 27.54 8.78 -10.23
N ALA A 390 26.39 9.44 -10.26
CA ALA A 390 25.20 8.86 -10.91
C ALA A 390 25.32 8.77 -12.45
N THR A 391 26.31 9.45 -13.04
CA THR A 391 26.69 9.33 -14.46
C THR A 391 27.43 8.03 -14.78
N GLU A 392 27.89 7.30 -13.76
CA GLU A 392 28.48 5.99 -13.93
C GLU A 392 27.46 5.00 -14.48
N ALA A 393 27.90 4.16 -15.42
CA ALA A 393 27.00 3.23 -16.10
C ALA A 393 26.43 2.19 -15.10
N PRO A 394 25.20 1.68 -15.31
CA PRO A 394 24.62 0.62 -14.49
C PRO A 394 25.56 -0.58 -14.25
N ALA A 395 26.45 -0.89 -15.20
CA ALA A 395 27.46 -1.94 -15.07
C ALA A 395 28.47 -1.73 -13.91
N GLN A 396 28.79 -0.49 -13.54
CA GLN A 396 29.65 -0.20 -12.37
C GLN A 396 28.88 -0.42 -11.07
N ILE A 397 27.61 -0.01 -11.01
CA ILE A 397 26.72 -0.31 -9.88
C ILE A 397 26.57 -1.82 -9.70
N THR A 398 26.29 -2.56 -10.76
CA THR A 398 26.17 -4.03 -10.76
C THR A 398 27.39 -4.71 -10.17
N ARG A 399 28.60 -4.31 -10.58
CA ARG A 399 29.84 -4.88 -10.02
C ARG A 399 29.94 -4.66 -8.50
N ARG A 400 29.62 -3.44 -8.04
CA ARG A 400 29.66 -3.12 -6.61
C ARG A 400 28.55 -3.78 -5.80
N LEU A 401 27.40 -4.07 -6.41
CA LEU A 401 26.33 -4.84 -5.77
C LEU A 401 26.76 -6.29 -5.52
N HIS A 402 27.51 -6.89 -6.44
CA HIS A 402 28.05 -8.24 -6.29
C HIS A 402 29.04 -8.35 -5.11
N ASP A 403 29.88 -7.32 -4.90
CA ASP A 403 30.85 -7.27 -3.78
C ASP A 403 30.17 -7.27 -2.39
N LEU A 404 28.87 -6.93 -2.32
CA LEU A 404 28.13 -6.84 -1.06
C LEU A 404 27.47 -8.15 -0.60
N TYR A 405 27.68 -9.26 -1.32
CA TYR A 405 26.97 -10.53 -1.08
C TYR A 405 25.45 -10.35 -0.91
N LEU A 406 24.87 -9.43 -1.70
CA LEU A 406 23.52 -9.66 -2.20
C LEU A 406 23.59 -11.02 -2.91
#